data_AF-X0U142-F1
#
_entry.id   AF-X0U142-F1
#
_cell.length_a   1.000
_cell.length_b   1.000
_cell.length_c   1.000
_cell.angle_alpha   90.00
_cell.angle_beta   90.00
_cell.angle_gamma   90.00
#
_symmetry.space_group_name_H-M   'P 1'
#
loop_
_entity.id
_entity.type
_entity.pdbx_description
1 polymer ?
#
loop_
_entity_poly.entity_id
_entity_poly.type
_entity_poly.pdbx_seq_one_letter_code
_entity_poly.pdbx_strand_id
1 'polypeptide(L)'
;MQSINAVGDDPFGQGVAPQILVQEIMGLIMGIKILIADNHRIVREAIGSLLNNELGMEVVGEAGDGRTAVQLARELQPSVVVMD
;
A
#
# COMPACT_ATOMS: atom_id res chain seq x y z
N MET A 1 -27.29 20.85 43.75
CA MET A 1 -27.25 20.71 42.28
C MET A 1 -25.83 20.97 41.81
N GLN A 2 -25.27 19.99 41.08
CA GLN A 2 -24.21 20.01 40.05
C GLN A 2 -22.98 20.92 40.27
N SER A 3 -21.76 20.39 40.21
CA SER A 3 -21.13 20.13 38.91
C SER A 3 -20.03 19.07 39.00
N ILE A 4 -20.17 18.00 38.20
CA ILE A 4 -19.10 17.06 37.87
C ILE A 4 -18.56 17.45 36.49
N ASN A 5 -17.40 18.10 36.43
CA ASN A 5 -16.69 18.29 35.17
C ASN A 5 -15.92 16.99 34.87
N ALA A 6 -16.57 16.08 34.16
CA ALA A 6 -15.87 15.02 33.43
C ALA A 6 -15.25 15.65 32.17
N VAL A 7 -14.05 16.20 32.32
CA VAL A 7 -13.15 16.39 31.18
C VAL A 7 -12.73 14.99 30.78
N GLY A 8 -13.44 14.43 29.79
CA GLY A 8 -13.12 13.13 29.22
C GLY A 8 -11.73 13.17 28.59
N ASP A 9 -11.00 12.09 28.82
CA ASP A 9 -9.71 11.78 28.21
C ASP A 9 -9.84 11.77 26.68
N ASP A 10 -9.60 12.93 26.07
CA ASP A 10 -9.36 13.06 24.65
C ASP A 10 -7.85 12.86 24.39
N PRO A 11 -7.41 11.69 23.90
CA PRO A 11 -6.00 11.45 23.58
C PRO A 11 -5.50 12.27 22.36
N PHE A 12 -6.38 12.99 21.67
CA PHE A 12 -6.12 13.68 20.41
C PHE A 12 -6.58 15.14 20.42
N GLY A 13 -6.46 15.84 21.56
CA GLY A 13 -6.92 17.21 21.86
C GLY A 13 -6.61 18.39 20.92
N GLN A 14 -6.37 18.16 19.63
CA GLN A 14 -6.48 19.13 18.54
C GLN A 14 -7.19 18.48 17.35
N GLY A 15 -8.30 19.07 16.92
CA GLY A 15 -9.19 18.53 15.88
C GLY A 15 -8.48 18.15 14.58
N VAL A 16 -8.10 16.87 14.46
CA VAL A 16 -7.69 16.28 13.19
C VAL A 16 -8.90 16.33 12.28
N ALA A 17 -8.81 17.06 11.16
CA ALA A 17 -9.91 17.15 10.22
C ALA A 17 -10.31 15.72 9.78
N PRO A 18 -11.60 15.32 9.84
CA PRO A 18 -12.03 13.96 9.51
C PRO A 18 -11.51 13.45 8.15
N GLN A 19 -11.26 14.37 7.21
CA GLN A 19 -10.72 14.08 5.87
C GLN A 19 -9.27 13.58 5.91
N ILE A 20 -8.44 14.08 6.83
CA ILE A 20 -7.03 13.65 7.00
C ILE A 20 -7.00 12.22 7.54
N LEU A 21 -7.81 11.94 8.57
CA LEU A 21 -7.94 10.60 9.15
C LEU A 21 -8.42 9.58 8.10
N VAL A 22 -9.39 9.97 7.25
CA VAL A 22 -9.83 9.12 6.14
C VAL A 22 -8.70 8.90 5.14
N GLN A 23 -7.91 9.91 4.76
CA GLN A 23 -6.80 9.71 3.81
C GLN A 23 -5.71 8.78 4.34
N GLU A 24 -5.33 8.90 5.62
CA GLU A 24 -4.33 8.02 6.23
C GLU A 24 -4.86 6.58 6.34
N ILE A 25 -6.11 6.40 6.80
CA ILE A 25 -6.76 5.08 6.84
C ILE A 25 -6.92 4.50 5.44
N MET A 26 -7.34 5.32 4.46
CA MET A 26 -7.48 4.92 3.06
C MET A 26 -6.14 4.49 2.46
N GLY A 27 -5.04 5.18 2.80
CA GLY A 27 -3.69 4.78 2.39
C GLY A 27 -3.21 3.49 3.05
N LEU A 28 -3.68 3.18 4.27
CA LEU A 28 -3.40 1.92 4.96
C LEU A 28 -4.23 0.75 4.43
N ILE A 29 -5.47 0.97 3.97
CA ILE A 29 -6.37 -0.08 3.45
C ILE A 29 -6.29 -0.25 1.92
N MET A 30 -5.87 0.76 1.17
CA MET A 30 -5.54 0.63 -0.24
C MET A 30 -4.10 0.13 -0.37
N GLY A 31 -3.95 -1.19 -0.44
CA GLY A 31 -2.65 -1.83 -0.62
C GLY A 31 -1.90 -1.28 -1.84
N ILE A 32 -0.59 -1.12 -1.70
CA ILE A 32 0.32 -0.75 -2.77
C ILE A 32 0.36 -1.91 -3.76
N LYS A 33 -0.19 -1.70 -4.96
CA LYS A 33 -0.17 -2.68 -6.05
C LYS A 33 1.16 -2.63 -6.78
N ILE A 34 1.88 -3.74 -6.80
CA ILE A 34 3.26 -3.81 -7.29
C ILE A 34 3.33 -4.76 -8.49
N LEU A 35 3.99 -4.31 -9.56
CA LEU A 35 4.40 -5.16 -10.68
C LEU A 35 5.91 -5.38 -10.59
N ILE A 36 6.36 -6.64 -10.65
CA ILE A 36 7.78 -6.99 -10.66
C ILE A 36 8.21 -7.32 -12.09
N ALA A 37 9.28 -6.69 -12.58
CA ALA A 37 9.86 -6.96 -13.89
C ALA A 37 11.36 -7.28 -13.74
N ASP A 38 11.75 -8.52 -14.03
CA ASP A 38 13.15 -8.97 -13.97
C ASP A 38 13.30 -10.20 -14.88
N ASN A 39 14.41 -10.35 -15.59
CA ASN A 39 14.65 -11.49 -16.48
C ASN A 39 15.07 -12.78 -15.71
N HIS A 40 15.42 -12.67 -14.43
CA HIS A 40 15.77 -13.77 -13.55
C HIS A 40 14.58 -14.20 -12.69
N ARG A 41 14.04 -15.37 -13.00
CA ARG A 41 12.88 -15.94 -12.29
C ARG A 41 13.08 -16.04 -10.76
N ILE A 42 14.26 -16.48 -10.31
CA ILE A 42 14.56 -16.64 -8.87
C ILE A 42 14.47 -15.29 -8.14
N VAL A 43 14.90 -14.20 -8.78
CA VAL A 43 14.86 -12.85 -8.20
C VAL A 43 13.40 -12.40 -8.05
N ARG A 44 12.57 -12.60 -9.09
CA ARG A 44 11.13 -12.28 -9.00
C ARG A 44 10.42 -13.05 -7.90
N GLU A 45 10.65 -14.35 -7.80
CA GLU A 45 10.05 -15.19 -6.76
C GLU A 45 10.49 -14.74 -5.35
N ALA A 46 11.76 -14.39 -5.17
CA ALA A 46 12.29 -13.89 -3.91
C ALA A 46 11.67 -12.53 -3.52
N ILE A 47 11.67 -11.56 -4.45
CA ILE A 47 11.07 -10.24 -4.24
C ILE A 47 9.56 -10.38 -3.98
N GLY A 48 8.86 -11.18 -4.77
CA GLY A 48 7.43 -11.40 -4.63
C GLY A 48 7.05 -12.01 -3.28
N SER A 49 7.85 -12.97 -2.78
CA SER A 49 7.68 -13.54 -1.45
C SER A 49 7.87 -12.50 -0.35
N LEU A 50 8.91 -11.65 -0.44
CA LEU A 50 9.16 -10.60 0.55
C LEU A 50 8.01 -9.58 0.57
N LEU A 51 7.59 -9.08 -0.58
CA LEU A 51 6.57 -8.02 -0.67
C LEU A 51 5.17 -8.51 -0.27
N ASN A 52 4.78 -9.73 -0.63
CA ASN A 52 3.47 -10.26 -0.25
C ASN A 52 3.35 -10.57 1.25
N ASN A 53 4.46 -10.64 1.98
CA ASN A 53 4.45 -10.78 3.44
C ASN A 53 4.31 -9.43 4.17
N GLU A 54 4.45 -8.30 3.46
CA GLU A 54 4.33 -6.96 4.03
C GLU A 54 2.88 -6.47 4.04
N LEU A 55 2.46 -5.92 5.18
CA LEU A 55 1.09 -5.42 5.35
C LEU A 55 0.87 -4.20 4.45
N GLY A 56 -0.19 -4.22 3.64
CA GLY A 56 -0.50 -3.12 2.73
C GLY A 56 0.29 -3.13 1.42
N MET A 57 0.92 -4.26 1.06
CA MET A 57 1.53 -4.47 -0.26
C MET A 57 0.90 -5.69 -0.94
N GLU A 58 0.78 -5.62 -2.26
CA GLU A 58 0.23 -6.71 -3.08
C GLU A 58 0.98 -6.77 -4.41
N VAL A 59 1.57 -7.92 -4.72
CA VAL A 59 2.13 -8.17 -6.04
C VAL A 59 1.00 -8.57 -6.98
N VAL A 60 0.65 -7.66 -7.91
CA VAL A 60 -0.46 -7.85 -8.84
C VAL A 60 -0.04 -8.51 -10.15
N GLY A 61 1.26 -8.62 -10.42
CA GLY A 61 1.78 -9.30 -11.59
C GLY A 61 3.30 -9.40 -11.63
N GLU A 62 3.80 -10.26 -12.52
CA GLU A 62 5.21 -10.47 -12.78
C GLU A 62 5.50 -10.50 -14.28
N ALA A 63 6.62 -9.92 -14.70
CA ALA A 63 7.10 -9.91 -16.08
C ALA A 63 8.55 -10.40 -16.16
N GLY A 64 8.82 -11.28 -17.13
CA GLY A 64 10.18 -11.75 -17.44
C GLY A 64 10.95 -10.87 -18.42
N ASP A 65 10.29 -9.86 -19.00
CA ASP A 65 10.85 -8.98 -20.02
C ASP A 65 10.09 -7.66 -20.07
N GLY A 66 10.72 -6.64 -20.66
CA GLY A 66 10.16 -5.28 -20.71
C GLY A 66 8.89 -5.14 -21.55
N ARG A 67 8.67 -5.95 -22.61
CA ARG A 67 7.43 -5.86 -23.41
C ARG A 67 6.25 -6.35 -22.58
N THR A 68 6.42 -7.50 -21.92
CA THR A 68 5.41 -8.03 -21.00
C THR A 68 5.17 -7.06 -19.85
N ALA A 69 6.21 -6.42 -19.30
CA ALA A 69 6.08 -5.44 -18.23
C ALA A 69 5.21 -4.23 -18.65
N VAL A 70 5.44 -3.66 -19.84
CA VAL A 70 4.64 -2.55 -20.35
C VAL A 70 3.19 -2.94 -20.58
N GLN A 71 2.95 -4.15 -21.12
CA GLN A 71 1.60 -4.67 -21.31
C GLN A 71 0.88 -4.81 -19.96
N LEU A 72 1.49 -5.51 -19.01
CA LEU A 72 0.92 -5.74 -17.67
C LEU A 72 0.73 -4.43 -16.90
N ALA A 73 1.63 -3.47 -17.02
CA ALA A 73 1.47 -2.16 -16.38
C ALA A 73 0.21 -1.43 -16.87
N ARG A 74 -0.11 -1.54 -18.16
CA ARG A 74 -1.33 -0.95 -18.73
C ARG A 74 -2.59 -1.68 -18.27
N GLU A 75 -2.55 -3.01 -18.22
CA GLU A 75 -3.69 -3.86 -17.86
C GLU A 75 -3.99 -3.80 -16.35
N LEU A 76 -2.96 -3.89 -15.51
CA LEU A 76 -3.09 -4.04 -14.06
C LEU A 76 -3.09 -2.70 -13.31
N GLN A 77 -2.66 -1.61 -13.96
CA GLN A 77 -2.54 -0.28 -13.34
C GLN A 77 -1.84 -0.34 -11.96
N PRO A 78 -0.62 -0.90 -11.87
CA PRO A 78 0.10 -0.99 -10.61
C PRO A 78 0.46 0.42 -10.11
N SER A 79 0.54 0.58 -8.79
CA SER A 79 0.99 1.82 -8.16
C SER A 79 2.49 2.05 -8.37
N VAL A 80 3.26 0.97 -8.45
CA VAL A 80 4.71 1.00 -8.67
C VAL A 80 5.17 -0.21 -9.46
N VAL A 81 6.20 -0.02 -10.27
CA VAL A 81 6.91 -1.10 -10.96
C VAL A 81 8.31 -1.21 -10.35
N VAL A 82 8.67 -2.41 -9.91
CA VAL A 82 10.04 -2.76 -9.51
C VAL A 82 10.71 -3.40 -10.71
N MET A 83 11.78 -2.78 -11.22
CA MET A 83 12.45 -3.19 -12.45
C MET A 83 13.97 -3.14 -12.29
N ASP A 84 14.66 -4.15 -12.86
CA ASP A 84 16.11 -4.14 -13.16
C ASP A 84 16.38 -3.57 -14.56
#